data_AF-A0A5K1BUH7-F1
#
_entry.id   AF-A0A5K1BUH7-F1
#
_cell.length_a   1.000
_cell.length_b   1.000
_cell.length_c   1.000
_cell.angle_alpha   90.00
_cell.angle_beta   90.00
_cell.angle_gamma   90.00
#
_symmetry.space_group_name_H-M   'P 1'
#
loop_
_entity.id
_entity.type
_entity.pdbx_description
1 polymer ?
#
loop_
_entity_poly.entity_id
_entity_poly.type
_entity_poly.pdbx_seq_one_letter_code
_entity_poly.pdbx_strand_id
1 'polypeptide(L)' 'PASVPPISELGPDALLEPMSADEFADSLSKKKIAIKALLLDQ' A
#
# COMPACT_ATOMS: atom_id res chain seq x y z
N PRO A 1 -20.74 1.75 -7.33
CA PRO A 1 -20.46 2.28 -5.98
C PRO A 1 -19.03 2.02 -5.46
N ALA A 2 -18.37 0.90 -5.80
CA ALA A 2 -16.98 0.62 -5.37
C ALA A 2 -15.89 1.35 -6.19
N SER A 3 -16.21 1.78 -7.42
CA SER A 3 -15.25 2.47 -8.32
C SER A 3 -15.28 3.99 -8.22
N VAL A 4 -15.78 4.54 -7.12
CA VAL A 4 -15.72 5.99 -6.85
C VAL A 4 -14.89 6.24 -5.59
N PRO A 5 -14.20 7.38 -5.49
CA PRO A 5 -13.47 7.74 -4.28
C PRO A 5 -14.38 7.78 -3.05
N PRO A 6 -13.87 7.45 -1.86
CA PRO A 6 -12.46 7.11 -1.55
C PRO A 6 -12.10 5.63 -1.82
N ILE A 7 -13.09 4.79 -2.10
CA ILE A 7 -12.88 3.33 -2.18
C ILE A 7 -12.01 2.94 -3.38
N SER A 8 -12.10 3.69 -4.49
CA SER A 8 -11.27 3.47 -5.66
C SER A 8 -9.78 3.82 -5.47
N GLU A 9 -9.42 4.51 -4.39
CA GLU A 9 -8.03 4.92 -4.11
C GLU A 9 -7.32 3.95 -3.16
N LEU A 10 -8.04 2.99 -2.58
CA LEU A 10 -7.46 2.00 -1.67
C LEU A 10 -6.52 1.06 -2.44
N GLY A 11 -5.43 0.70 -1.78
CA GLY A 11 -4.53 -0.37 -2.20
C GLY A 11 -5.18 -1.77 -2.11
N PRO A 12 -4.43 -2.80 -2.50
CA PRO A 12 -4.90 -4.18 -2.50
C PRO A 12 -5.20 -4.70 -1.09
N ASP A 13 -6.09 -5.70 -1.00
CA ASP A 13 -6.44 -6.32 0.27
C ASP A 13 -5.24 -7.10 0.85
N ALA A 14 -4.79 -6.74 2.04
CA ALA A 14 -3.58 -7.33 2.64
C ALA A 14 -3.71 -8.82 3.01
N LEU A 15 -4.93 -9.36 3.13
CA LEU A 15 -5.17 -10.76 3.47
C LEU A 15 -5.35 -11.62 2.21
N LEU A 16 -5.99 -11.07 1.18
CA LEU A 16 -6.36 -11.80 -0.05
C LEU A 16 -5.38 -11.55 -1.21
N GLU A 17 -4.79 -10.37 -1.27
CA GLU A 17 -3.91 -9.89 -2.34
C GLU A 17 -2.63 -9.23 -1.78
N PRO A 18 -1.89 -9.88 -0.88
CA PRO A 18 -0.72 -9.28 -0.26
C PRO A 18 0.37 -8.97 -1.29
N MET A 19 0.92 -7.77 -1.16
CA MET A 19 2.16 -7.37 -1.83
C MET A 19 3.31 -8.32 -1.47
N SER A 20 4.18 -8.61 -2.43
CA SER A 20 5.40 -9.39 -2.17
C SER A 20 6.40 -8.59 -1.33
N ALA A 21 7.27 -9.29 -0.61
CA ALA A 21 8.30 -8.66 0.21
C ALA A 21 9.25 -7.77 -0.62
N ASP A 22 9.57 -8.18 -1.85
CA ASP A 22 10.44 -7.43 -2.76
C ASP A 22 9.79 -6.11 -3.21
N GLU A 23 8.52 -6.15 -3.60
CA GLU A 23 7.75 -4.95 -3.97
C GLU A 23 7.59 -3.97 -2.78
N PHE A 24 7.45 -4.51 -1.57
CA PHE A 24 7.41 -3.69 -0.36
C PHE A 24 8.76 -3.04 -0.07
N ALA A 25 9.85 -3.79 -0.18
CA ALA A 25 11.21 -3.28 -0.01
C ALA A 25 11.55 -2.20 -1.05
N ASP A 26 11.11 -2.39 -2.29
CA ASP A 26 11.22 -1.40 -3.36
C ASP A 26 10.43 -0.13 -3.07
N SER A 27 9.21 -0.26 -2.54
CA SER A 27 8.38 0.88 -2.16
C SER A 27 8.98 1.66 -1.00
N LEU A 28 9.56 0.96 -0.02
CA LEU A 28 10.27 1.54 1.11
C LEU A 28 11.55 2.26 0.67
N SER A 29 12.34 1.65 -0.23
CA SER A 29 13.60 2.26 -0.68
C SER A 29 13.40 3.55 -1.49
N LYS A 30 12.26 3.66 -2.20
CA LYS A 30 11.90 4.85 -3.00
C LYS A 30 11.40 6.02 -2.15
N LYS A 31 10.86 5.77 -0.95
CA LYS A 31 10.31 6.82 -0.08
C LYS A 31 11.25 7.10 1.11
N LYS A 32 11.71 8.35 1.26
CA LYS A 32 12.51 8.79 2.44
C LYS A 32 11.64 9.04 3.67
N ILE A 33 10.83 8.06 4.07
CA ILE A 33 9.89 8.15 5.19
C ILE A 33 10.13 7.02 6.19
N ALA A 34 9.64 7.19 7.42
CA ALA A 34 9.63 6.09 8.38
C ALA A 34 8.72 4.96 7.88
N ILE A 35 9.13 3.70 8.06
CA ILE A 35 8.35 2.52 7.63
C ILE A 35 6.91 2.53 8.14
N LYS A 36 6.67 3.05 9.35
CA LYS A 36 5.32 3.20 9.91
C LYS A 36 4.41 4.07 9.03
N ALA A 37 4.95 5.14 8.43
CA ALA A 37 4.17 6.00 7.55
C ALA A 37 3.77 5.27 6.25
N LEU A 38 4.63 4.37 5.74
CA LEU A 38 4.30 3.53 4.59
C LEU A 38 3.22 2.49 4.91
N LEU A 39 3.27 1.87 6.10
CA LEU A 39 2.30 0.85 6.52
C LEU A 39 0.91 1.42 6.88
N LEU A 40 0.84 2.72 7.15
CA LEU A 40 -0.42 3.42 7.44
C LEU A 40 -1.01 4.10 6.20
N ASP A 41 -0.28 4.12 5.09
CA ASP A 41 -0.77 4.51 3.77
C ASP A 41 -1.73 3.39 3.30
N GLN A 42 -2.99 3.73 2.98
CA GLN A 42 -4.03 2.75 2.61
C GLN A 42 -4.18 2.66 1.11
#